data_AF-A0AAJ6VCW3-F1
#
_entry.id   AF-A0AAJ6VCW3-F1
#
_cell.length_a   1.000
_cell.length_b   1.000
_cell.length_c   1.000
_cell.angle_alpha   90.00
_cell.angle_beta   90.00
_cell.angle_gamma   90.00
#
_symmetry.space_group_name_H-M   'P 1'
#
loop_
_entity.id
_entity.type
_entity.pdbx_description
1 polymer ?
#
loop_
_entity_poly.entity_id
_entity_poly.type
_entity_poly.pdbx_seq_one_letter_code
_entity_poly.pdbx_strand_id
1 'polypeptide(L)'
;MEGLSKSDANLIVYVHPSQSKNVDKAILRELSSLLFKYSQAFDGVVLAYSVDPQDKCARILSGVHPYFGVRLRANLLIFSPKPNMLLEGKVVKITRESIHCIVLGFSSAIITDENIRNELKYKAKHGEGVYVSRYHKRHVIKVGAVIRFEVKSLDEEILHISGSLIPANTGSVHWLDKYFVDAATDSNKETKTEEEMEMQEQITVGGEMLSFVNDHEIKKSKKRRRAEDQ
;
A
#
# COMPACT_ATOMS: atom_id res chain seq x y z
N MET A 1 4.27 3.55 -4.06
CA MET A 1 2.85 3.29 -4.33
C MET A 1 2.58 3.75 -5.75
N GLU A 2 1.83 2.98 -6.53
CA GLU A 2 1.46 3.37 -7.89
C GLU A 2 0.49 4.57 -7.87
N GLY A 3 0.30 5.20 -9.03
CA GLY A 3 -0.56 6.38 -9.17
C GLY A 3 0.01 7.68 -8.61
N LEU A 4 1.18 7.68 -7.97
CA LEU A 4 1.88 8.92 -7.57
C LEU A 4 2.94 9.31 -8.60
N SER A 5 2.90 10.55 -9.07
CA SER A 5 3.88 11.10 -10.01
C SER A 5 4.29 12.53 -9.65
N LYS A 6 5.51 12.90 -10.06
CA LYS A 6 5.96 14.29 -10.07
C LYS A 6 5.79 14.85 -11.48
N SER A 7 5.35 16.09 -11.59
CA SER A 7 5.17 16.77 -12.87
C SER A 7 5.66 18.21 -12.80
N ASP A 8 6.47 18.61 -13.78
CA ASP A 8 6.93 19.98 -13.93
C ASP A 8 5.97 20.70 -14.89
N ALA A 9 5.24 21.68 -14.38
CA ALA A 9 4.19 22.37 -15.11
C ALA A 9 4.54 23.85 -15.32
N ASN A 10 4.36 24.33 -16.56
CA ASN A 10 4.36 25.75 -16.86
C ASN A 10 2.93 26.27 -16.75
N LEU A 11 2.68 27.14 -15.77
CA LEU A 11 1.35 27.63 -15.42
C LEU A 11 1.25 29.13 -15.64
N ILE A 12 0.01 29.58 -15.88
CA ILE A 12 -0.36 30.99 -15.87
C ILE A 12 -1.37 31.18 -14.76
N VAL A 13 -1.00 31.97 -13.75
CA VAL A 13 -1.92 32.35 -12.67
C VAL A 13 -2.40 33.77 -12.91
N TYR A 14 -3.72 33.95 -12.90
CA TYR A 14 -4.35 35.25 -13.06
C TYR A 14 -4.54 35.90 -11.69
N VAL A 15 -3.89 37.04 -11.50
CA VAL A 15 -3.94 37.78 -10.24
C VAL A 15 -4.75 39.06 -10.42
N HIS A 16 -5.67 39.30 -9.48
CA HIS A 16 -6.49 40.51 -9.46
C HIS A 16 -5.64 41.74 -9.09
N PRO A 17 -5.86 42.93 -9.69
CA PRO A 17 -5.13 44.17 -9.39
C PRO A 17 -5.01 44.52 -7.91
N SER A 18 -6.04 44.23 -7.11
CA SER A 18 -6.02 44.51 -5.66
C SER A 18 -4.95 43.71 -4.91
N GLN A 19 -4.43 42.62 -5.50
CA GLN A 19 -3.38 41.78 -4.94
C GLN A 19 -1.99 42.10 -5.50
N SER A 20 -1.86 43.17 -6.32
CA SER A 20 -0.58 43.60 -6.93
C SER A 20 0.54 43.85 -5.93
N LYS A 21 0.22 44.24 -4.69
CA LYS A 21 1.21 44.44 -3.62
C LYS A 21 1.78 43.13 -3.06
N ASN A 22 1.07 42.01 -3.22
CA ASN A 22 1.40 40.70 -2.63
C ASN A 22 1.18 39.56 -3.63
N VAL A 23 1.86 39.64 -4.79
CA VAL A 23 1.69 38.69 -5.90
C VAL A 23 2.00 37.26 -5.48
N ASP A 24 3.08 37.03 -4.74
CA ASP A 24 3.46 35.68 -4.29
C ASP A 24 2.37 35.03 -3.46
N LYS A 25 1.76 35.78 -2.54
CA LYS A 25 0.64 35.29 -1.73
C LYS A 25 -0.58 34.96 -2.59
N ALA A 26 -0.86 35.78 -3.60
CA ALA A 26 -1.95 35.50 -4.54
C ALA A 26 -1.68 34.21 -5.33
N ILE A 27 -0.47 34.02 -5.84
CA ILE A 27 -0.05 32.80 -6.54
C ILE A 27 -0.22 31.57 -5.65
N LEU A 28 0.33 31.61 -4.44
CA LEU A 28 0.23 30.51 -3.48
C LEU A 28 -1.23 30.18 -3.15
N ARG A 29 -2.09 31.20 -3.03
CA ARG A 29 -3.53 31.00 -2.79
C ARG A 29 -4.21 30.29 -3.98
N GLU A 30 -3.92 30.72 -5.20
CA GLU A 30 -4.48 30.07 -6.40
C GLU A 30 -3.99 28.63 -6.53
N LEU A 31 -2.69 28.36 -6.33
CA LEU A 31 -2.17 26.98 -6.37
C LEU A 31 -2.70 26.11 -5.23
N SER A 32 -2.85 26.68 -4.02
CA SER A 32 -3.48 25.99 -2.89
C SER A 32 -4.93 25.60 -3.18
N SER A 33 -5.62 26.37 -4.02
CA SER A 33 -7.01 26.07 -4.40
C SER A 33 -7.15 24.78 -5.25
N LEU A 34 -6.04 24.31 -5.85
CA LEU A 34 -5.97 23.09 -6.64
C LEU A 34 -5.73 21.83 -5.79
N LEU A 35 -5.28 22.00 -4.54
CA LEU A 35 -4.95 20.88 -3.67
C LEU A 35 -6.18 20.02 -3.35
N PHE A 36 -5.99 18.70 -3.36
CA PHE A 36 -7.02 17.70 -3.06
C PHE A 36 -8.27 17.81 -3.95
N LYS A 37 -8.11 18.33 -5.16
CA LYS A 37 -9.15 18.34 -6.20
C LYS A 37 -8.64 17.65 -7.45
N TYR A 38 -9.53 16.94 -8.12
CA TYR A 38 -9.22 16.43 -9.44
C TYR A 38 -9.05 17.58 -10.43
N SER A 39 -7.96 17.56 -11.17
CA SER A 39 -7.69 18.51 -12.24
C SER A 39 -7.63 17.77 -13.56
N GLN A 40 -8.58 18.08 -14.43
CA GLN A 40 -8.61 17.55 -15.79
C GLN A 40 -7.34 17.95 -16.59
N ALA A 41 -6.76 19.12 -16.28
CA ALA A 41 -5.54 19.59 -16.94
C ALA A 41 -4.31 18.72 -16.59
N PHE A 42 -4.32 18.09 -15.41
CA PHE A 42 -3.23 17.24 -14.93
C PHE A 42 -3.59 15.75 -14.92
N ASP A 43 -4.81 15.38 -15.35
CA ASP A 43 -5.33 14.00 -15.32
C ASP A 43 -5.15 13.36 -13.93
N GLY A 44 -5.44 14.12 -12.86
CA GLY A 44 -5.20 13.65 -11.49
C GLY A 44 -5.44 14.69 -10.39
N VAL A 45 -5.24 14.25 -9.14
CA VAL A 45 -5.41 15.06 -7.94
C VAL A 45 -4.09 15.69 -7.55
N VAL A 46 -4.04 17.03 -7.42
CA VAL A 46 -2.83 17.71 -6.96
C VAL A 46 -2.72 17.56 -5.44
N LEU A 47 -1.62 16.97 -4.97
CA LEU A 47 -1.36 16.74 -3.54
C LEU A 47 -0.44 17.78 -2.92
N ALA A 48 0.52 18.26 -3.69
CA ALA A 48 1.48 19.26 -3.25
C ALA A 48 2.01 20.02 -4.47
N TYR A 49 2.53 21.21 -4.22
CA TYR A 49 3.21 22.01 -5.22
C TYR A 49 4.46 22.67 -4.61
N SER A 50 5.44 22.93 -5.47
CA SER A 50 6.58 23.81 -5.21
C SER A 50 6.67 24.78 -6.38
N VAL A 51 6.92 26.06 -6.11
CA VAL A 51 7.01 27.08 -7.15
C VAL A 51 8.43 27.59 -7.22
N ASP A 52 8.99 27.62 -8.42
CA ASP A 52 10.23 28.32 -8.70
C ASP A 52 9.88 29.72 -9.24
N PRO A 53 10.32 30.81 -8.60
CA PRO A 53 10.06 32.15 -9.09
C PRO A 53 10.81 32.36 -10.42
N GLN A 54 10.08 32.42 -11.54
CA GLN A 54 10.68 32.55 -12.87
C GLN A 54 10.63 33.94 -13.47
N ASP A 55 9.47 34.63 -13.42
CA ASP A 55 9.25 35.82 -14.23
C ASP A 55 8.97 37.06 -13.34
N LYS A 56 9.79 38.10 -13.47
CA LYS A 56 9.59 39.39 -12.76
C LYS A 56 8.51 40.24 -13.40
N CYS A 57 8.04 39.87 -14.60
CA CYS A 57 7.11 40.66 -15.39
C CYS A 57 5.80 39.88 -15.64
N ALA A 58 4.69 40.42 -15.17
CA ALA A 58 3.36 39.91 -15.49
C ALA A 58 2.79 40.59 -16.74
N ARG A 59 1.95 39.87 -17.50
CA ARG A 59 1.23 40.45 -18.63
C ARG A 59 -0.18 40.85 -18.22
N ILE A 60 -0.54 42.12 -18.39
CA ILE A 60 -1.91 42.58 -18.18
C ILE A 60 -2.78 42.01 -19.32
N LEU A 61 -3.88 41.37 -18.96
CA LEU A 61 -4.88 40.93 -19.92
C LEU A 61 -5.67 42.15 -20.42
N SER A 62 -5.74 42.31 -21.74
CA SER A 62 -6.56 43.33 -22.39
C SER A 62 -8.04 42.96 -22.26
N GLY A 63 -8.85 43.79 -21.57
CA GLY A 63 -10.28 43.54 -21.37
C GLY A 63 -10.90 44.41 -20.26
N VAL A 64 -12.18 44.17 -19.95
CA VAL A 64 -12.96 44.96 -18.96
C VAL A 64 -12.46 44.79 -17.52
N HIS A 65 -11.86 43.63 -17.19
CA HIS A 65 -11.29 43.35 -15.88
C HIS A 65 -9.78 43.13 -16.00
N PRO A 66 -8.93 44.09 -15.59
CA PRO A 66 -7.49 44.03 -15.86
C PRO A 66 -6.77 43.08 -14.91
N TYR A 67 -7.01 41.78 -14.99
CA TYR A 67 -6.15 40.79 -14.33
C TYR A 67 -4.78 40.80 -14.99
N PHE A 68 -3.73 40.52 -14.21
CA PHE A 68 -2.41 40.28 -14.76
C PHE A 68 -2.06 38.79 -14.63
N GLY A 69 -1.66 38.20 -15.74
CA GLY A 69 -1.20 36.81 -15.82
C GLY A 69 0.27 36.73 -15.45
N VAL A 70 0.57 35.94 -14.43
CA VAL A 70 1.93 35.62 -14.01
C VAL A 70 2.26 34.22 -14.51
N ARG A 71 3.32 34.13 -15.31
CA ARG A 71 3.88 32.84 -15.74
C ARG A 71 4.79 32.31 -14.65
N LEU A 72 4.63 31.03 -14.32
CA LEU A 72 5.47 30.36 -13.34
C LEU A 72 5.71 28.91 -13.72
N ARG A 73 6.82 28.37 -13.24
CA ARG A 73 7.08 26.94 -13.26
C ARG A 73 6.80 26.38 -11.88
N ALA A 74 6.03 25.30 -11.83
CA ALA A 74 5.70 24.62 -10.59
C ALA A 74 5.96 23.12 -10.72
N ASN A 75 6.55 22.55 -9.68
CA ASN A 75 6.70 21.12 -9.53
C ASN A 75 5.50 20.63 -8.71
N LEU A 76 4.70 19.75 -9.30
CA LEU A 76 3.47 19.24 -8.72
C LEU A 76 3.66 17.77 -8.32
N LEU A 77 3.15 17.40 -7.15
CA LEU A 77 2.93 16.01 -6.78
C LEU A 77 1.48 15.66 -7.11
N ILE A 78 1.28 14.70 -8.00
CA ILE A 78 -0.04 14.33 -8.53
C ILE A 78 -0.35 12.89 -8.14
N PHE A 79 -1.59 12.66 -7.72
CA PHE A 79 -2.18 11.33 -7.54
C PHE A 79 -3.19 11.06 -8.65
N SER A 80 -2.86 10.13 -9.54
CA SER A 80 -3.64 9.72 -10.71
C SER A 80 -3.77 8.19 -10.71
N PRO A 81 -4.68 7.63 -9.91
CA PRO A 81 -4.90 6.20 -9.88
C PRO A 81 -5.62 5.76 -11.16
N LYS A 82 -5.01 4.84 -11.90
CA LYS A 82 -5.57 4.30 -13.16
C LYS A 82 -6.01 2.85 -12.96
N PRO A 83 -6.95 2.34 -13.77
CA PRO A 83 -7.34 0.94 -13.72
C PRO A 83 -6.12 0.01 -13.78
N ASN A 84 -6.19 -1.09 -13.05
CA ASN A 84 -5.14 -2.12 -12.88
C ASN A 84 -3.93 -1.68 -12.04
N MET A 85 -3.88 -0.44 -11.54
CA MET A 85 -2.83 -0.04 -10.60
C MET A 85 -3.06 -0.63 -9.21
N LEU A 86 -1.98 -0.92 -8.50
CA LEU A 86 -2.01 -1.41 -7.13
C LEU A 86 -1.82 -0.26 -6.13
N LEU A 87 -2.84 -0.07 -5.30
CA LEU A 87 -2.83 0.92 -4.23
C LEU A 87 -2.89 0.25 -2.87
N GLU A 88 -2.43 0.99 -1.87
CA GLU A 88 -2.54 0.57 -0.47
C GLU A 88 -3.43 1.54 0.30
N GLY A 89 -4.37 0.97 1.06
CA GLY A 89 -5.33 1.72 1.84
C GLY A 89 -5.50 1.15 3.25
N LYS A 90 -5.72 2.03 4.22
CA LYS A 90 -6.03 1.62 5.60
C LYS A 90 -7.51 1.32 5.71
N VAL A 91 -7.86 0.10 6.13
CA VAL A 91 -9.25 -0.31 6.31
C VAL A 91 -9.88 0.45 7.47
N VAL A 92 -11.03 1.07 7.20
CA VAL A 92 -11.78 1.86 8.18
C VAL A 92 -13.12 1.22 8.54
N LYS A 93 -13.70 0.43 7.64
CA LYS A 93 -14.96 -0.28 7.89
C LYS A 93 -14.98 -1.58 7.10
N ILE A 94 -15.55 -2.62 7.71
CA ILE A 94 -15.80 -3.91 7.07
C ILE A 94 -17.26 -4.25 7.26
N THR A 95 -17.91 -4.66 6.18
CA THR A 95 -19.25 -5.26 6.19
C THR A 95 -19.17 -6.65 5.57
N ARG A 96 -20.30 -7.35 5.48
CA ARG A 96 -20.38 -8.63 4.77
C ARG A 96 -20.25 -8.47 3.25
N GLU A 97 -20.62 -7.30 2.74
CA GLU A 97 -20.73 -6.98 1.31
C GLU A 97 -19.58 -6.11 0.82
N SER A 98 -18.77 -5.55 1.72
CA SER A 98 -17.74 -4.59 1.33
C SER A 98 -16.61 -4.41 2.35
N ILE A 99 -15.47 -3.97 1.85
CA ILE A 99 -14.36 -3.42 2.63
C ILE A 99 -14.19 -1.96 2.22
N HIS A 100 -14.22 -1.05 3.20
CA HIS A 100 -13.95 0.37 3.00
C HIS A 100 -12.58 0.72 3.56
N CYS A 101 -11.78 1.43 2.78
CA CYS A 101 -10.45 1.87 3.17
C CYS A 101 -10.16 3.31 2.74
N ILE A 102 -9.15 3.92 3.34
CA ILE A 102 -8.68 5.27 3.00
C ILE A 102 -7.27 5.16 2.42
N VAL A 103 -7.10 5.72 1.23
CA VAL A 103 -5.83 5.83 0.49
C VAL A 103 -5.24 7.22 0.72
N LEU A 104 -3.96 7.27 1.08
CA LEU A 104 -3.18 8.51 1.31
C LEU A 104 -3.82 9.51 2.31
N GLY A 105 -4.81 9.08 3.08
CA GLY A 105 -5.49 9.90 4.09
C GLY A 105 -6.65 10.76 3.58
N PHE A 106 -6.91 10.83 2.27
CA PHE A 106 -7.95 11.71 1.70
C PHE A 106 -8.93 11.00 0.75
N SER A 107 -8.48 9.99 0.00
CA SER A 107 -9.32 9.30 -0.98
C SER A 107 -9.93 8.06 -0.33
N SER A 108 -11.26 7.94 -0.40
CA SER A 108 -11.95 6.73 0.05
C SER A 108 -11.87 5.67 -1.04
N ALA A 109 -11.85 4.40 -0.64
CA ALA A 109 -11.90 3.27 -1.54
C ALA A 109 -12.83 2.19 -1.02
N ILE A 110 -13.59 1.57 -1.93
CA ILE A 110 -14.50 0.47 -1.63
C ILE A 110 -14.15 -0.76 -2.48
N ILE A 111 -14.12 -1.92 -1.83
CA ILE A 111 -14.03 -3.22 -2.48
C ILE A 111 -15.31 -3.97 -2.13
N THR A 112 -16.18 -4.17 -3.10
CA THR A 112 -17.42 -4.95 -2.95
C THR A 112 -17.14 -6.44 -2.96
N ASP A 113 -18.03 -7.25 -2.40
CA ASP A 113 -17.89 -8.70 -2.25
C ASP A 113 -17.69 -9.45 -3.57
N GLU A 114 -18.33 -9.01 -4.65
CA GLU A 114 -18.11 -9.46 -6.03
C GLU A 114 -16.65 -9.27 -6.50
N ASN A 115 -15.93 -8.29 -5.93
CA ASN A 115 -14.53 -8.00 -6.22
C ASN A 115 -13.60 -8.51 -5.10
N ILE A 116 -14.07 -9.43 -4.25
CA ILE A 116 -13.26 -10.13 -3.25
C ILE A 116 -13.13 -11.60 -3.64
N ARG A 117 -11.90 -12.13 -3.59
CA ARG A 117 -11.67 -13.55 -3.91
C ARG A 117 -12.47 -14.49 -3.01
N ASN A 118 -12.94 -15.58 -3.61
CA ASN A 118 -13.82 -16.53 -2.94
C ASN A 118 -13.22 -17.19 -1.70
N GLU A 119 -11.90 -17.31 -1.58
CA GLU A 119 -11.26 -17.86 -0.38
C GLU A 119 -11.25 -16.88 0.80
N LEU A 120 -11.35 -15.57 0.58
CA LEU A 120 -11.49 -14.59 1.65
C LEU A 120 -12.94 -14.55 2.11
N LYS A 121 -13.22 -15.12 3.28
CA LYS A 121 -14.59 -15.17 3.83
C LYS A 121 -14.77 -14.23 5.01
N TYR A 122 -15.88 -13.50 4.96
CA TYR A 122 -16.36 -12.70 6.07
C TYR A 122 -16.68 -13.59 7.29
N LYS A 123 -16.27 -13.13 8.47
CA LYS A 123 -16.60 -13.69 9.78
C LYS A 123 -16.85 -12.55 10.76
N ALA A 124 -17.87 -12.70 11.59
CA ALA A 124 -18.03 -11.84 12.76
C ALA A 124 -17.21 -12.42 13.92
N LYS A 125 -16.28 -11.65 14.48
CA LYS A 125 -15.50 -12.00 15.68
C LYS A 125 -15.65 -10.89 16.70
N HIS A 126 -16.12 -11.23 17.91
CA HIS A 126 -16.28 -10.26 19.01
C HIS A 126 -17.10 -9.02 18.63
N GLY A 127 -18.08 -9.16 17.74
CA GLY A 127 -18.88 -8.04 17.23
C GLY A 127 -18.26 -7.26 16.06
N GLU A 128 -17.01 -7.56 15.69
CA GLU A 128 -16.33 -6.92 14.55
C GLU A 128 -16.26 -7.83 13.33
N GLY A 129 -16.48 -7.25 12.15
CA GLY A 129 -16.36 -7.94 10.87
C GLY A 129 -14.88 -8.10 10.46
N VAL A 130 -14.51 -9.32 10.04
CA VAL A 130 -13.17 -9.62 9.49
C VAL A 130 -13.28 -10.50 8.26
N TYR A 131 -12.40 -10.33 7.28
CA TYR A 131 -12.20 -11.29 6.20
C TYR A 131 -10.99 -12.17 6.50
N VAL A 132 -11.14 -13.48 6.36
CA VAL A 132 -10.07 -14.46 6.62
C VAL A 132 -9.96 -15.40 5.44
N SER A 133 -8.74 -15.65 4.96
CA SER A 133 -8.51 -16.64 3.90
C SER A 133 -8.79 -18.06 4.41
N ARG A 134 -9.48 -18.85 3.58
CA ARG A 134 -9.70 -20.29 3.80
C ARG A 134 -8.40 -21.09 3.69
N TYR A 135 -7.50 -20.67 2.79
CA TYR A 135 -6.24 -21.36 2.55
C TYR A 135 -5.15 -20.93 3.53
N HIS A 136 -5.10 -19.63 3.87
CA HIS A 136 -4.08 -19.08 4.76
C HIS A 136 -4.71 -18.44 5.99
N LYS A 137 -4.81 -19.18 7.11
CA LYS A 137 -5.44 -18.69 8.36
C LYS A 137 -4.83 -17.39 8.93
N ARG A 138 -3.58 -17.08 8.55
CA ARG A 138 -2.87 -15.85 8.94
C ARG A 138 -3.17 -14.65 8.03
N HIS A 139 -3.75 -14.87 6.85
CA HIS A 139 -4.21 -13.80 5.96
C HIS A 139 -5.56 -13.29 6.47
N VAL A 140 -5.49 -12.23 7.26
CA VAL A 140 -6.64 -11.60 7.91
C VAL A 140 -6.70 -10.13 7.50
N ILE A 141 -7.88 -9.70 7.07
CA ILE A 141 -8.22 -8.29 6.82
C ILE A 141 -9.21 -7.88 7.90
N LYS A 142 -8.82 -6.89 8.70
CA LYS A 142 -9.60 -6.33 9.80
C LYS A 142 -9.51 -4.80 9.76
N VAL A 143 -10.40 -4.12 10.48
CA VAL A 143 -10.32 -2.65 10.64
C VAL A 143 -8.93 -2.27 11.18
N GLY A 144 -8.37 -1.20 10.63
CA GLY A 144 -7.04 -0.70 10.93
C GLY A 144 -5.89 -1.39 10.17
N ALA A 145 -6.12 -2.53 9.53
CA ALA A 145 -5.12 -3.16 8.66
C ALA A 145 -4.90 -2.32 7.38
N VAL A 146 -3.70 -2.39 6.82
CA VAL A 146 -3.42 -1.88 5.47
C VAL A 146 -3.62 -3.01 4.47
N ILE A 147 -4.39 -2.75 3.42
CA ILE A 147 -4.61 -3.68 2.32
C ILE A 147 -4.02 -3.13 1.04
N ARG A 148 -3.47 -4.02 0.21
CA ARG A 148 -3.12 -3.77 -1.18
C ARG A 148 -4.27 -4.25 -2.06
N PHE A 149 -4.75 -3.40 -2.95
CA PHE A 149 -5.86 -3.71 -3.85
C PHE A 149 -5.60 -3.13 -5.24
N GLU A 150 -6.24 -3.71 -6.24
CA GLU A 150 -6.20 -3.24 -7.62
C GLU A 150 -7.30 -2.21 -7.86
N VAL A 151 -6.98 -1.11 -8.53
CA VAL A 151 -7.93 -0.08 -8.94
C VAL A 151 -8.79 -0.57 -10.10
N LYS A 152 -10.11 -0.47 -9.98
CA LYS A 152 -11.04 -0.65 -11.11
C LYS A 152 -11.43 0.68 -11.74
N SER A 153 -11.76 1.67 -10.91
CA SER A 153 -12.15 3.01 -11.37
C SER A 153 -11.97 4.05 -10.27
N LEU A 154 -11.90 5.31 -10.67
CA LEU A 154 -11.93 6.48 -9.80
C LEU A 154 -13.16 7.33 -10.16
N ASP A 155 -13.94 7.70 -9.16
CA ASP A 155 -14.89 8.80 -9.25
C ASP A 155 -14.14 10.11 -9.00
N GLU A 156 -14.02 10.93 -10.05
CA GLU A 156 -13.23 12.17 -10.04
C GLU A 156 -13.87 13.28 -9.21
N GLU A 157 -15.19 13.24 -8.98
CA GLU A 157 -15.92 14.29 -8.27
C GLU A 157 -15.76 14.14 -6.76
N ILE A 158 -15.96 12.92 -6.25
CA ILE A 158 -15.87 12.61 -4.82
C ILE A 158 -14.57 11.92 -4.42
N LEU A 159 -13.65 11.73 -5.36
CA LEU A 159 -12.35 11.07 -5.16
C LEU A 159 -12.48 9.67 -4.55
N HIS A 160 -13.49 8.93 -5.01
CA HIS A 160 -13.82 7.60 -4.50
C HIS A 160 -13.34 6.50 -5.45
N ILE A 161 -12.54 5.57 -4.94
CA ILE A 161 -11.95 4.50 -5.74
C ILE A 161 -12.77 3.22 -5.60
N SER A 162 -13.13 2.62 -6.73
CA SER A 162 -13.60 1.24 -6.77
C SER A 162 -12.40 0.31 -6.91
N GLY A 163 -12.28 -0.66 -6.01
CA GLY A 163 -11.14 -1.56 -5.92
C GLY A 163 -11.49 -3.04 -6.03
N SER A 164 -10.46 -3.85 -6.24
CA SER A 164 -10.54 -5.30 -6.37
C SER A 164 -9.45 -6.00 -5.56
N LEU A 165 -9.84 -7.09 -4.90
CA LEU A 165 -8.93 -8.05 -4.28
C LEU A 165 -8.82 -9.35 -5.09
N ILE A 166 -9.35 -9.40 -6.32
CA ILE A 166 -9.32 -10.59 -7.20
C ILE A 166 -7.90 -11.03 -7.58
N PRO A 167 -6.96 -10.13 -7.96
CA PRO A 167 -5.61 -10.56 -8.34
C PRO A 167 -4.82 -11.15 -7.16
N ALA A 168 -4.01 -12.18 -7.37
CA ALA A 168 -3.33 -12.94 -6.30
C ALA A 168 -2.42 -12.10 -5.38
N ASN A 169 -1.83 -11.02 -5.90
CA ASN A 169 -0.93 -10.11 -5.20
C ASN A 169 -1.65 -9.02 -4.37
N THR A 170 -2.97 -9.12 -4.19
CA THR A 170 -3.77 -8.22 -3.36
C THR A 170 -4.16 -8.87 -2.03
N GLY A 171 -4.53 -8.07 -1.02
CA GLY A 171 -4.92 -8.55 0.30
C GLY A 171 -4.26 -7.76 1.44
N SER A 172 -4.03 -8.40 2.57
CA SER A 172 -3.39 -7.77 3.72
C SER A 172 -1.90 -7.58 3.42
N VAL A 173 -1.40 -6.34 3.46
CA VAL A 173 0.00 -6.02 3.17
C VAL A 173 0.94 -6.81 4.08
N HIS A 174 0.63 -6.85 5.38
CA HIS A 174 1.42 -7.61 6.36
C HIS A 174 1.55 -9.10 6.01
N TRP A 175 0.50 -9.70 5.45
CA TRP A 175 0.55 -11.09 5.03
C TRP A 175 1.33 -11.25 3.72
N LEU A 176 1.07 -10.38 2.73
CA LEU A 176 1.74 -10.41 1.44
C LEU A 176 3.26 -10.29 1.59
N ASP A 177 3.72 -9.28 2.33
CA ASP A 177 5.15 -9.02 2.50
C ASP A 177 5.86 -10.20 3.17
N LYS A 178 5.21 -10.86 4.14
CA LYS A 178 5.76 -12.05 4.79
C LYS A 178 5.76 -13.28 3.87
N TYR A 179 4.68 -13.49 3.13
CA TYR A 179 4.55 -14.65 2.25
C TYR A 179 5.55 -14.63 1.09
N PHE A 180 5.85 -13.46 0.53
CA PHE A 180 6.88 -13.31 -0.50
C PHE A 180 8.30 -13.55 0.04
N VAL A 181 8.58 -13.14 1.28
CA VAL A 181 9.87 -13.42 1.92
C VAL A 181 10.04 -14.92 2.20
N ASP A 182 9.01 -15.56 2.76
CA ASP A 182 9.06 -17.00 3.05
C ASP A 182 9.23 -17.84 1.78
N ALA A 183 8.53 -17.49 0.68
CA ALA A 183 8.65 -18.18 -0.62
C ALA A 183 10.05 -18.05 -1.26
N ALA A 184 10.69 -16.88 -1.16
CA ALA A 184 12.06 -16.67 -1.65
C ALA A 184 13.13 -17.37 -0.78
N THR A 185 12.83 -17.57 0.51
CA THR A 185 13.74 -18.26 1.44
C THR A 185 13.67 -19.77 1.28
N ASP A 186 12.50 -20.32 0.95
CA ASP A 186 12.34 -21.75 0.68
C ASP A 186 12.91 -22.14 -0.71
N SER A 187 12.88 -21.27 -1.72
CA SER A 187 13.58 -21.51 -2.99
C SER A 187 15.12 -21.55 -2.85
N ASN A 188 15.69 -20.92 -1.80
CA ASN A 188 17.12 -21.00 -1.48
C ASN A 188 17.50 -22.22 -0.63
N LYS A 189 16.52 -23.01 -0.17
CA LYS A 189 16.80 -24.29 0.51
C LYS A 189 16.89 -25.46 -0.47
N GLU A 190 16.19 -25.40 -1.60
CA GLU A 190 16.28 -26.46 -2.61
C GLU A 190 17.67 -26.55 -3.25
N THR A 191 18.43 -25.45 -3.32
CA THR A 191 19.82 -25.43 -3.81
C THR A 191 20.88 -25.90 -2.81
N LYS A 192 20.52 -26.15 -1.54
CA LYS A 192 21.46 -26.68 -0.53
C LYS A 192 21.43 -28.19 -0.37
N THR A 193 20.45 -28.87 -0.95
CA THR A 193 20.33 -30.34 -0.86
C THR A 193 21.13 -31.06 -1.95
N GLU A 194 21.55 -30.37 -3.02
CA GLU A 194 22.36 -30.96 -4.09
C GLU A 194 23.87 -30.83 -3.82
N GLU A 195 24.33 -29.80 -3.10
CA GLU A 195 25.76 -29.64 -2.73
C GLU A 195 26.23 -30.55 -1.59
N GLU A 196 25.31 -31.17 -0.83
CA GLU A 196 25.66 -32.18 0.20
C GLU A 196 25.73 -33.63 -0.34
N MET A 197 25.31 -33.88 -1.60
CA MET A 197 25.43 -35.22 -2.23
C MET A 197 26.72 -35.40 -3.04
N GLU A 198 27.41 -34.33 -3.45
CA GLU A 198 28.66 -34.43 -4.24
C GLU A 198 29.95 -34.49 -3.39
N MET A 199 29.86 -34.37 -2.06
CA MET A 199 31.02 -34.39 -1.15
C MET A 199 31.24 -35.74 -0.43
N GLN A 200 30.77 -36.86 -1.01
CA GLN A 200 30.99 -38.21 -0.46
C GLN A 200 31.60 -39.24 -1.41
N GLU A 201 31.96 -38.87 -2.64
CA GLU A 201 32.69 -39.76 -3.55
C GLU A 201 34.13 -39.28 -3.78
N GLN A 202 35.00 -39.45 -2.77
CA GLN A 202 36.42 -39.73 -3.01
C GLN A 202 37.17 -40.04 -1.70
N ILE A 203 37.88 -41.19 -1.72
CA ILE A 203 39.12 -41.56 -0.99
C ILE A 203 39.03 -42.71 0.05
N THR A 204 39.46 -43.89 -0.45
CA THR A 204 40.20 -45.04 0.17
C THR A 204 39.59 -45.89 1.30
N VAL A 205 39.39 -47.20 1.10
CA VAL A 205 40.35 -48.34 1.20
C VAL A 205 40.80 -48.63 2.63
N GLY A 206 40.42 -49.81 3.15
CA GLY A 206 41.07 -50.47 4.28
C GLY A 206 40.07 -50.99 5.31
N GLY A 207 40.19 -52.26 5.69
CA GLY A 207 39.21 -53.00 6.47
C GLY A 207 39.08 -52.62 7.96
N GLU A 208 38.19 -53.40 8.59
CA GLU A 208 37.92 -53.56 10.03
C GLU A 208 36.67 -52.87 10.58
N MET A 209 35.68 -53.74 10.83
CA MET A 209 34.52 -53.54 11.69
C MET A 209 34.97 -53.65 13.14
N LEU A 210 34.75 -52.62 13.97
CA LEU A 210 34.51 -52.83 15.41
C LEU A 210 33.53 -51.79 15.97
N SER A 211 32.52 -52.35 16.62
CA SER A 211 31.51 -51.76 17.50
C SER A 211 32.08 -51.11 18.75
N PHE A 212 31.45 -50.03 19.24
CA PHE A 212 31.36 -49.78 20.67
C PHE A 212 29.95 -49.31 21.07
N VAL A 213 29.34 -50.14 21.90
CA VAL A 213 28.12 -49.95 22.69
C VAL A 213 28.55 -49.33 24.03
N ASN A 214 27.85 -48.33 24.59
CA ASN A 214 26.93 -48.57 25.71
C ASN A 214 26.23 -47.32 26.26
N ASP A 215 25.01 -47.62 26.74
CA ASP A 215 24.05 -46.90 27.57
C ASP A 215 24.60 -46.16 28.80
N HIS A 216 23.89 -45.09 29.24
CA HIS A 216 22.99 -45.18 30.40
C HIS A 216 22.28 -43.86 30.75
N GLU A 217 20.95 -43.97 30.90
CA GLU A 217 20.04 -43.02 31.55
C GLU A 217 20.31 -42.80 33.05
N ILE A 218 20.00 -41.61 33.60
CA ILE A 218 19.56 -41.44 35.01
C ILE A 218 18.42 -40.38 35.16
N LYS A 219 17.19 -40.89 35.33
CA LYS A 219 16.08 -40.59 36.28
C LYS A 219 15.69 -39.16 36.74
N LYS A 220 14.45 -38.79 36.34
CA LYS A 220 13.23 -38.37 37.10
C LYS A 220 13.29 -37.56 38.42
N SER A 221 12.41 -36.54 38.53
CA SER A 221 11.43 -36.48 39.64
C SER A 221 10.10 -35.78 39.25
N LYS A 222 8.97 -36.39 39.66
CA LYS A 222 7.58 -35.90 39.57
C LYS A 222 7.16 -35.45 40.98
N LYS A 223 6.46 -34.32 41.13
CA LYS A 223 5.69 -34.00 42.34
C LYS A 223 4.24 -33.67 41.94
N ARG A 224 3.30 -34.49 42.43
CA ARG A 224 1.84 -34.28 42.43
C ARG A 224 1.38 -34.38 43.88
N ARG A 225 0.48 -33.51 44.33
CA ARG A 225 -0.54 -33.83 45.36
C ARG A 225 -1.87 -33.14 45.01
N ARG A 226 -2.94 -33.95 45.04
CA ARG A 226 -4.41 -33.68 45.07
C ARG A 226 -4.82 -33.28 46.52
N ALA A 227 -6.02 -32.85 46.93
CA ALA A 227 -7.30 -32.34 46.40
C ALA A 227 -8.18 -31.90 47.62
N GLU A 228 -9.38 -31.39 47.35
CA GLU A 228 -10.65 -31.39 48.13
C GLU A 228 -11.08 -30.19 49.01
N ASP A 229 -12.27 -29.69 48.63
CA ASP A 229 -13.47 -29.25 49.35
C ASP A 229 -13.43 -28.22 50.49
N GLN A 230 -14.12 -27.10 50.24
CA GLN A 230 -15.21 -26.53 51.06
C GLN A 230 -16.12 -25.63 50.22
#